data_AF-A0A0B2D682-F1
#
_entry.id   AF-A0A0B2D682-F1
#
_cell.length_a   1.000
_cell.length_b   1.000
_cell.length_c   1.000
_cell.angle_alpha   90.00
_cell.angle_beta   90.00
_cell.angle_gamma   90.00
#
_symmetry.space_group_name_H-M   'P 1'
#
loop_
_entity.id
_entity.type
_entity.pdbx_description
1 polymer ?
#
loop_
_entity_poly.entity_id
_entity_poly.type
_entity_poly.pdbx_seq_one_letter_code
_entity_poly.pdbx_strand_id
1 'polypeptide(L)'
;MAQVTMRGNPIEISGNLPQPGQQAPAFSLVGTDLADVTLASFAGKRKVLNIFPSIDTPTCATSVRKFNTEASSLQNTVVLCISADLPFAQKRFCGAEGIQNVVSLSTMRGREFLQDYGVAIANGPMVGLTARAVVVLDEQDKVLHSELVPEIGQEPDYQAALAVLR
;
A
#
# COMPACT_ATOMS: atom_id res chain seq x y z
N MET A 1 16.77 8.05 -5.94
CA MET A 1 16.52 7.33 -4.67
C MET A 1 15.91 8.32 -3.73
N ALA A 2 14.73 7.99 -3.19
CA ALA A 2 14.09 8.82 -2.17
C ALA A 2 14.72 8.52 -0.81
N GLN A 3 14.56 9.46 0.14
CA GLN A 3 15.01 9.29 1.50
C GLN A 3 13.83 9.53 2.44
N VAL A 4 13.61 8.59 3.35
CA VAL A 4 12.64 8.72 4.44
C VAL A 4 13.38 8.58 5.77
N THR A 5 12.67 8.72 6.88
CA THR A 5 13.21 8.56 8.22
C THR A 5 12.52 7.43 8.98
N MET A 6 13.25 6.81 9.91
CA MET A 6 12.69 5.95 10.95
C MET A 6 13.19 6.44 12.30
N ARG A 7 12.28 7.03 13.09
CA ARG A 7 12.61 7.70 14.35
C ARG A 7 13.72 8.75 14.15
N GLY A 8 13.63 9.50 13.05
CA GLY A 8 14.63 10.48 12.65
C GLY A 8 15.93 9.92 12.02
N ASN A 9 16.13 8.60 11.99
CA ASN A 9 17.29 8.01 11.30
C ASN A 9 17.01 7.89 9.80
N PRO A 10 17.88 8.40 8.92
CA PRO A 10 17.64 8.32 7.48
C PRO A 10 17.67 6.87 6.96
N ILE A 11 16.71 6.57 6.08
CA ILE A 11 16.58 5.31 5.35
C ILE A 11 16.48 5.61 3.87
N GLU A 12 17.27 4.90 3.07
CA GLU A 12 17.26 5.01 1.61
C GLU A 12 16.15 4.14 1.03
N ILE A 13 15.41 4.71 0.09
CA ILE A 13 14.35 4.02 -0.64
C ILE A 13 14.75 3.91 -2.12
N SER A 14 14.81 2.67 -2.61
CA SER A 14 15.13 2.35 -4.01
C SER A 14 13.88 2.36 -4.88
N GLY A 15 14.07 2.74 -6.14
CA GLY A 15 13.00 2.97 -7.12
C GLY A 15 12.41 4.38 -7.03
N ASN A 16 11.32 4.61 -7.78
CA ASN A 16 10.59 5.88 -7.78
C ASN A 16 9.10 5.60 -7.63
N LEU A 17 8.45 6.27 -6.66
CA LEU A 17 7.00 6.15 -6.48
C LEU A 17 6.28 6.72 -7.72
N PRO A 18 5.35 5.98 -8.35
CA PRO A 18 4.57 6.49 -9.47
C PRO A 18 3.86 7.80 -9.11
N GLN A 19 3.96 8.80 -9.97
CA GLN A 19 3.43 10.15 -9.75
C GLN A 19 2.08 10.36 -10.45
N PRO A 20 1.24 11.33 -10.03
CA PRO A 20 -0.04 11.61 -10.67
C PRO A 20 0.05 11.76 -12.18
N GLY A 21 -0.88 11.13 -12.90
CA GLY A 21 -0.93 11.06 -14.36
C GLY A 21 -0.11 9.92 -14.99
N GLN A 22 0.78 9.27 -14.25
CA GLN A 22 1.54 8.11 -14.73
C GLN A 22 0.68 6.84 -14.69
N GLN A 23 1.04 5.87 -15.55
CA GLN A 23 0.48 4.52 -15.50
C GLN A 23 1.11 3.75 -14.35
N ALA A 24 0.30 3.12 -13.50
CA ALA A 24 0.80 2.26 -12.44
C ALA A 24 1.45 0.99 -13.02
N PRO A 25 2.62 0.56 -12.51
CA PRO A 25 3.22 -0.71 -12.90
C PRO A 25 2.29 -1.89 -12.58
N ALA A 26 2.22 -2.86 -13.49
CA ALA A 26 1.54 -4.11 -13.21
C ALA A 26 2.25 -4.87 -12.08
N PHE A 27 1.49 -5.62 -11.28
CA PHE A 27 2.05 -6.50 -10.25
C PHE A 27 1.27 -7.80 -10.18
N SER A 28 1.91 -8.81 -9.58
CA SER A 28 1.29 -10.06 -9.12
C SER A 28 1.74 -10.31 -7.68
N LEU A 29 0.81 -10.25 -6.72
CA LEU A 29 1.06 -10.41 -5.29
C LEU A 29 0.27 -11.60 -4.75
N VAL A 30 0.43 -11.92 -3.46
CA VAL A 30 -0.20 -13.11 -2.87
C VAL A 30 -1.36 -12.74 -1.97
N GLY A 31 -2.56 -13.23 -2.27
CA GLY A 31 -3.74 -13.07 -1.43
C GLY A 31 -3.69 -13.90 -0.14
N THR A 32 -4.64 -13.64 0.76
CA THR A 32 -4.73 -14.37 2.05
C THR A 32 -4.99 -15.88 1.90
N ASP A 33 -5.51 -16.33 0.77
CA ASP A 33 -5.73 -17.73 0.39
C ASP A 33 -4.53 -18.37 -0.32
N LEU A 34 -3.39 -17.66 -0.38
CA LEU A 34 -2.16 -18.03 -1.10
C LEU A 34 -2.27 -17.98 -2.63
N ALA A 35 -3.40 -17.56 -3.19
CA ALA A 35 -3.54 -17.36 -4.63
C ALA A 35 -2.76 -16.13 -5.10
N ASP A 36 -2.33 -16.13 -6.36
CA ASP A 36 -1.76 -14.95 -6.99
C ASP A 36 -2.88 -13.98 -7.37
N VAL A 37 -2.70 -12.71 -7.04
CA VAL A 37 -3.64 -11.61 -7.29
C VAL A 37 -2.90 -10.51 -8.03
N THR A 38 -3.42 -10.16 -9.20
CA THR A 38 -2.80 -9.16 -10.07
C THR A 38 -3.51 -7.83 -9.99
N LEU A 39 -2.86 -6.74 -10.42
CA LEU A 39 -3.54 -5.46 -10.60
C LEU A 39 -4.75 -5.59 -11.56
N ALA A 40 -4.59 -6.38 -12.62
CA ALA A 40 -5.63 -6.65 -13.62
C ALA A 40 -6.86 -7.37 -13.04
N SER A 41 -6.72 -8.09 -11.91
CA SER A 41 -7.84 -8.70 -11.19
C SER A 41 -8.85 -7.66 -10.67
N PHE A 42 -8.47 -6.38 -10.64
CA PHE A 42 -9.30 -5.25 -10.22
C PHE A 42 -9.62 -4.29 -11.39
N ALA A 43 -9.51 -4.75 -12.64
CA ALA A 43 -9.77 -3.94 -13.82
C ALA A 43 -11.13 -3.21 -13.74
N GLY A 44 -11.14 -1.94 -14.14
CA GLY A 44 -12.32 -1.09 -14.12
C GLY A 44 -12.75 -0.59 -12.75
N LYS A 45 -12.06 -0.92 -11.66
CA LYS A 45 -12.25 -0.31 -10.33
C LYS A 45 -11.22 0.79 -10.07
N ARG A 46 -11.52 1.75 -9.20
CA ARG A 46 -10.52 2.59 -8.53
C ARG A 46 -9.81 1.77 -7.47
N LYS A 47 -8.51 1.97 -7.28
CA LYS A 47 -7.71 1.20 -6.33
C LYS A 47 -6.97 2.12 -5.38
N VAL A 48 -7.01 1.83 -4.08
CA VAL A 48 -6.16 2.46 -3.08
C VAL A 48 -5.11 1.45 -2.65
N LEU A 49 -3.87 1.63 -3.10
CA LEU A 49 -2.71 0.87 -2.66
C LEU A 49 -2.23 1.45 -1.34
N ASN A 50 -2.62 0.84 -0.23
CA ASN A 50 -2.22 1.23 1.11
C ASN A 50 -1.01 0.36 1.52
N ILE A 51 0.20 0.92 1.47
CA ILE A 51 1.45 0.16 1.52
C ILE A 51 2.12 0.33 2.89
N PHE A 52 2.44 -0.77 3.55
CA PHE A 52 2.97 -0.80 4.92
C PHE A 52 4.26 -1.62 5.00
N PRO A 53 5.28 -1.18 5.78
CA PRO A 53 6.42 -2.03 6.08
C PRO A 53 6.01 -3.36 6.70
N SER A 54 5.10 -3.30 7.67
CA SER A 54 4.35 -4.43 8.20
C SER A 54 3.03 -3.94 8.80
N ILE A 55 1.98 -4.73 8.62
CA ILE A 55 0.65 -4.48 9.22
C ILE A 55 0.54 -5.06 10.64
N ASP A 56 1.53 -5.84 11.07
CA ASP A 56 1.65 -6.41 12.43
C ASP A 56 2.50 -5.48 13.31
N THR A 57 2.23 -4.17 13.22
CA THR A 57 2.95 -3.09 13.92
C THR A 57 1.97 -2.24 14.74
N PRO A 58 2.43 -1.58 15.82
CA PRO A 58 1.56 -0.79 16.71
C PRO A 58 1.04 0.51 16.10
N THR A 59 1.24 0.74 14.79
CA THR A 59 0.59 1.84 14.06
C THR A 59 -0.91 1.77 14.30
N CYS A 60 -1.54 2.91 14.63
CA CYS A 60 -2.90 2.93 15.17
C CYS A 60 -3.87 2.21 14.23
N ALA A 61 -4.21 0.96 14.55
CA ALA A 61 -5.10 0.15 13.73
C ALA A 61 -6.45 0.85 13.52
N THR A 62 -6.85 1.74 14.44
CA THR A 62 -8.08 2.53 14.36
C THR A 62 -8.12 3.50 13.19
N SER A 63 -7.07 4.29 12.97
CA SER A 63 -7.03 5.29 11.87
C SER A 63 -6.96 4.59 10.52
N VAL A 64 -6.10 3.56 10.42
CA VAL A 64 -5.98 2.72 9.23
C VAL A 64 -7.31 2.05 8.90
N ARG A 65 -7.98 1.48 9.91
CA ARG A 65 -9.30 0.86 9.74
C ARG A 65 -10.36 1.87 9.31
N LYS A 66 -10.35 3.07 9.90
CA LYS A 66 -11.28 4.15 9.51
C LYS A 66 -11.08 4.55 8.06
N PHE A 67 -9.83 4.81 7.66
CA PHE A 67 -9.50 5.12 6.27
C PHE A 67 -9.90 4.01 5.31
N ASN A 68 -9.54 2.76 5.61
CA ASN A 68 -9.89 1.61 4.76
C ASN A 68 -11.41 1.45 4.62
N THR A 69 -12.16 1.63 5.70
CA THR A 69 -13.64 1.59 5.68
C THR A 69 -14.21 2.71 4.83
N GLU A 70 -13.71 3.93 5.00
CA GLU A 70 -14.20 5.10 4.26
C GLU A 70 -13.90 4.96 2.76
N ALA A 71 -12.65 4.65 2.41
CA ALA A 71 -12.23 4.46 1.02
C ALA A 71 -12.97 3.29 0.34
N SER A 72 -13.16 2.17 1.03
CA SER A 72 -13.84 1.00 0.46
C SER A 72 -15.36 1.16 0.35
N SER A 73 -15.93 2.15 1.04
CA SER A 73 -17.35 2.54 0.90
C SER A 73 -17.62 3.45 -0.30
N LEU A 74 -16.57 4.03 -0.90
CA LEU A 74 -16.69 4.84 -2.11
C LEU A 74 -17.00 3.97 -3.33
N GLN A 75 -17.75 4.55 -4.27
CA GLN A 75 -18.57 3.77 -5.20
C GLN A 75 -17.84 2.63 -5.92
N ASN A 76 -16.80 2.81 -6.69
CA ASN A 76 -16.23 1.74 -7.52
C ASN A 76 -14.82 1.44 -7.02
N THR A 77 -14.65 1.33 -5.70
CA THR A 77 -13.33 1.43 -5.07
C THR A 77 -12.97 0.16 -4.31
N VAL A 78 -11.72 -0.28 -4.48
CA VAL A 78 -11.11 -1.36 -3.70
C VAL A 78 -9.87 -0.83 -2.99
N VAL A 79 -9.67 -1.24 -1.74
CA VAL A 79 -8.46 -0.93 -0.97
C VAL A 79 -7.58 -2.17 -0.93
N LEU A 80 -6.32 -2.02 -1.32
CA LEU A 80 -5.30 -3.06 -1.35
C LEU A 80 -4.27 -2.76 -0.26
N CYS A 81 -4.33 -3.48 0.85
CA CYS A 81 -3.35 -3.38 1.93
C CYS A 81 -2.14 -4.25 1.60
N ILE A 82 -1.00 -3.63 1.27
CA ILE A 82 0.18 -4.32 0.74
C ILE A 82 1.32 -4.26 1.75
N SER A 83 1.90 -5.42 2.06
CA SER A 83 3.07 -5.53 2.93
C SER A 83 3.89 -6.78 2.61
N ALA A 84 5.07 -6.90 3.22
CA ALA A 84 5.88 -8.12 3.14
C ALA A 84 5.46 -9.21 4.14
N ASP A 85 4.44 -8.95 4.97
CA ASP A 85 3.91 -9.94 5.90
C ASP A 85 3.36 -11.14 5.13
N LEU A 86 3.55 -12.35 5.67
CA LEU A 86 2.99 -13.55 5.06
C LEU A 86 1.45 -13.50 5.11
N PRO A 87 0.76 -14.10 4.13
CA PRO A 87 -0.71 -14.20 4.10
C PRO A 87 -1.34 -14.67 5.43
N PHE A 88 -0.64 -15.51 6.19
CA PHE A 88 -1.06 -16.00 7.51
C PHE A 88 -1.16 -14.89 8.56
N ALA A 89 -0.24 -13.92 8.54
CA ALA A 89 -0.28 -12.75 9.40
C ALA A 89 -1.31 -11.73 8.90
N GLN A 90 -1.43 -11.57 7.58
CA GLN A 90 -2.39 -10.65 6.99
C GLN A 90 -3.85 -10.98 7.28
N LYS A 91 -4.18 -12.24 7.58
CA LYS A 91 -5.51 -12.64 8.08
C LYS A 91 -5.86 -12.06 9.44
N ARG A 92 -4.87 -11.70 10.27
CA ARG A 92 -5.08 -11.13 11.61
C ARG A 92 -5.16 -9.61 11.61
N PHE A 93 -5.09 -8.98 10.43
CA PHE A 93 -5.02 -7.53 10.33
C PHE A 93 -6.38 -6.87 10.53
N CYS A 94 -6.60 -6.28 11.71
CA CYS A 94 -7.84 -5.59 12.06
C CYS A 94 -8.19 -4.42 11.12
N GLY A 95 -7.21 -3.85 10.42
CA GLY A 95 -7.43 -2.79 9.43
C GLY A 95 -8.12 -3.26 8.15
N ALA A 96 -8.18 -4.58 7.90
CA ALA A 96 -8.91 -5.18 6.78
C ALA A 96 -10.01 -6.15 7.23
N GLU A 97 -9.92 -6.67 8.46
CA GLU A 97 -10.86 -7.66 8.99
C GLU A 97 -12.31 -7.15 9.00
N GLY A 98 -13.19 -7.90 8.33
CA GLY A 98 -14.62 -7.62 8.27
C GLY A 98 -15.02 -6.41 7.41
N ILE A 99 -14.08 -5.83 6.64
CA ILE A 99 -14.38 -4.69 5.75
C ILE A 99 -14.53 -5.18 4.31
N GLN A 100 -15.70 -4.92 3.72
CA GLN A 100 -15.92 -5.22 2.31
C GLN A 100 -15.03 -4.36 1.42
N ASN A 101 -14.60 -4.92 0.28
CA ASN A 101 -13.71 -4.27 -0.70
C ASN A 101 -12.33 -3.85 -0.14
N VAL A 102 -11.88 -4.48 0.95
CA VAL A 102 -10.50 -4.38 1.43
C VAL A 102 -9.82 -5.73 1.25
N VAL A 103 -8.68 -5.74 0.58
CA VAL A 103 -7.92 -6.95 0.25
C VAL A 103 -6.50 -6.80 0.77
N SER A 104 -6.02 -7.78 1.53
CA SER A 104 -4.62 -7.84 1.93
C SER A 104 -3.80 -8.63 0.91
N LEU A 105 -2.65 -8.08 0.51
CA LEU A 105 -1.76 -8.65 -0.48
C LEU A 105 -0.33 -8.70 0.07
N SER A 106 0.30 -9.86 -0.01
CA SER A 106 1.65 -10.11 0.47
C SER A 106 2.64 -10.05 -0.69
N THR A 107 3.80 -9.43 -0.45
CA THR A 107 4.94 -9.45 -1.37
C THR A 107 5.83 -10.69 -1.16
N MET A 108 5.34 -11.78 -0.54
CA MET A 108 6.15 -13.01 -0.40
C MET A 108 6.56 -13.58 -1.76
N ARG A 109 5.70 -13.41 -2.77
CA ARG A 109 6.00 -13.49 -4.21
C ARG A 109 5.69 -12.11 -4.82
N GLY A 110 6.33 -11.78 -5.94
CA GLY A 110 6.18 -10.45 -6.55
C GLY A 110 7.02 -9.36 -5.90
N ARG A 111 8.25 -9.69 -5.44
CA ARG A 111 9.13 -8.75 -4.73
C ARG A 111 9.58 -7.57 -5.59
N GLU A 112 9.49 -7.68 -6.91
CA GLU A 112 9.68 -6.59 -7.87
C GLU A 112 8.79 -5.39 -7.58
N PHE A 113 7.60 -5.61 -7.00
CA PHE A 113 6.69 -4.54 -6.55
C PHE A 113 7.42 -3.47 -5.73
N LEU A 114 8.33 -3.89 -4.84
CA LEU A 114 9.06 -2.96 -3.97
C LEU A 114 9.85 -1.93 -4.79
N GLN A 115 10.52 -2.38 -5.86
CA GLN A 115 11.33 -1.52 -6.72
C GLN A 115 10.45 -0.75 -7.71
N ASP A 116 9.49 -1.43 -8.33
CA ASP A 116 8.61 -0.85 -9.35
C ASP A 116 7.75 0.30 -8.80
N TYR A 117 7.34 0.18 -7.53
CA TYR A 117 6.59 1.22 -6.83
C TYR A 117 7.48 2.15 -6.00
N GLY A 118 8.81 2.04 -6.07
CA GLY A 118 9.71 2.94 -5.35
C GLY A 118 9.50 2.96 -3.84
N VAL A 119 9.24 1.80 -3.25
CA VAL A 119 9.02 1.61 -1.81
C VAL A 119 10.02 0.62 -1.20
N ALA A 120 11.05 0.20 -1.94
CA ALA A 120 12.05 -0.75 -1.45
C ALA A 120 12.96 -0.10 -0.41
N ILE A 121 12.89 -0.52 0.84
CA ILE A 121 13.87 -0.12 1.86
C ILE A 121 15.24 -0.72 1.49
N ALA A 122 16.20 0.15 1.21
CA ALA A 122 17.50 -0.22 0.64
C ALA A 122 18.58 -0.49 1.69
N ASN A 123 18.44 0.08 2.90
CA ASN A 123 19.41 -0.05 3.97
C ASN A 123 18.76 -0.20 5.36
N GLY A 124 19.57 -0.58 6.35
CA GLY A 124 19.14 -0.72 7.73
C GLY A 124 18.42 -2.04 8.05
N PRO A 125 17.78 -2.14 9.23
CA PRO A 125 17.22 -3.40 9.73
C PRO A 125 15.94 -3.84 9.02
N MET A 126 15.31 -2.95 8.25
CA MET A 126 14.04 -3.20 7.55
C MET A 126 14.23 -3.53 6.06
N VAL A 127 15.46 -3.79 5.63
CA VAL A 127 15.73 -4.23 4.25
C VAL A 127 14.88 -5.45 3.93
N GLY A 128 14.19 -5.37 2.79
CA GLY A 128 13.29 -6.40 2.31
C GLY A 128 11.81 -6.19 2.67
N LEU A 129 11.50 -5.12 3.41
CA LEU A 129 10.15 -4.58 3.62
C LEU A 129 9.89 -3.40 2.66
N THR A 130 8.64 -2.95 2.61
CA THR A 130 8.24 -1.71 1.92
C THR A 130 8.38 -0.51 2.86
N ALA A 131 8.51 0.69 2.30
CA ALA A 131 8.26 1.94 3.02
C ALA A 131 6.75 2.13 3.27
N ARG A 132 6.39 3.14 4.07
CA ARG A 132 5.00 3.56 4.23
C ARG A 132 4.60 4.48 3.07
N ALA A 133 3.59 4.08 2.31
CA ALA A 133 3.10 4.89 1.18
C ALA A 133 1.60 4.67 0.92
N VAL A 134 0.98 5.62 0.23
CA VAL A 134 -0.37 5.50 -0.33
C VAL A 134 -0.33 5.90 -1.79
N VAL A 135 -0.89 5.06 -2.66
CA VAL A 135 -1.08 5.38 -4.08
C VAL A 135 -2.53 5.13 -4.45
N VAL A 136 -3.18 6.09 -5.09
CA VAL A 136 -4.57 6.01 -5.53
C VAL A 136 -4.61 5.95 -7.04
N LEU A 137 -5.34 4.97 -7.58
CA LEU A 137 -5.47 4.69 -9.00
C LEU A 137 -6.91 4.87 -9.47
N ASP A 138 -7.07 5.36 -10.70
CA ASP A 138 -8.35 5.39 -11.41
C ASP A 138 -8.75 4.01 -11.99
N GLU A 139 -9.89 3.97 -12.67
CA GLU A 139 -10.41 2.76 -13.34
C GLU A 139 -9.47 2.20 -14.42
N GLN A 140 -8.56 3.00 -14.96
CA GLN A 140 -7.58 2.66 -16.01
C GLN A 140 -6.15 2.53 -15.45
N ASP A 141 -5.99 2.39 -14.14
CA ASP A 141 -4.70 2.24 -13.46
C ASP A 141 -3.77 3.46 -13.61
N LYS A 142 -4.30 4.65 -13.88
CA LYS A 142 -3.53 5.89 -13.76
C LYS A 142 -3.50 6.39 -12.34
N VAL A 143 -2.36 6.91 -11.92
CA VAL A 143 -2.16 7.48 -10.59
C VAL A 143 -2.92 8.81 -10.48
N LEU A 144 -3.81 8.90 -9.49
CA LEU A 144 -4.51 10.12 -9.09
C LEU A 144 -3.80 10.84 -7.94
N HIS A 145 -3.23 10.06 -7.03
CA HIS A 145 -2.51 10.54 -5.85
C HIS A 145 -1.39 9.56 -5.50
N SER A 146 -0.28 10.07 -5.01
CA SER A 146 0.83 9.27 -4.52
C SER A 146 1.53 9.99 -3.38
N GLU A 147 1.73 9.31 -2.26
CA GLU A 147 2.43 9.82 -1.10
C GLU A 147 3.41 8.77 -0.58
N LEU A 148 4.69 9.12 -0.52
CA LEU A 148 5.69 8.39 0.26
C LEU A 148 5.83 9.11 1.60
N VAL A 149 5.50 8.43 2.70
CA VAL A 149 5.48 9.09 4.02
C VAL A 149 6.93 9.37 4.45
N PRO A 150 7.25 10.62 4.85
CA PRO A 150 8.63 11.03 5.15
C PRO A 150 9.21 10.38 6.43
N GLU A 151 8.37 9.87 7.32
CA GLU A 151 8.75 9.13 8.52
C GLU A 151 7.89 7.87 8.62
N ILE A 152 8.52 6.69 8.69
CA ILE A 152 7.82 5.39 8.59
C ILE A 152 6.79 5.20 9.72
N GLY A 153 7.04 5.79 10.89
CA GLY A 153 6.10 5.75 12.01
C GLY A 153 4.91 6.71 11.91
N GLN A 154 4.83 7.54 10.88
CA GLN A 154 3.74 8.50 10.67
C GLN A 154 2.62 7.92 9.81
N GLU A 155 1.43 8.50 9.97
CA GLU A 155 0.30 8.22 9.10
C GLU A 155 0.41 9.05 7.81
N PRO A 156 -0.02 8.51 6.65
CA PRO A 156 -0.20 9.29 5.43
C PRO A 156 -1.32 10.34 5.59
N ASP A 157 -1.37 11.31 4.66
CA ASP A 157 -2.51 12.21 4.51
C ASP A 157 -3.70 11.48 3.87
N TYR A 158 -4.45 10.78 4.72
CA TYR A 158 -5.66 10.07 4.33
C TYR A 158 -6.73 10.98 3.72
N GLN A 159 -6.78 12.26 4.10
CA GLN A 159 -7.77 13.19 3.54
C GLN A 159 -7.44 13.52 2.10
N ALA A 160 -6.17 13.77 1.79
CA ALA A 160 -5.71 13.98 0.41
C ALA A 160 -5.99 12.75 -0.47
N ALA A 161 -5.73 11.54 0.03
CA ALA A 161 -6.01 10.30 -0.70
C ALA A 161 -7.52 10.08 -0.95
N LEU A 162 -8.39 10.42 0.01
CA LEU A 162 -9.85 10.31 -0.15
C LEU A 162 -10.41 11.39 -1.07
N ALA A 163 -9.83 12.59 -1.08
CA ALA A 163 -10.33 13.73 -1.85
C ALA A 163 -10.31 13.46 -3.36
N VAL A 164 -9.32 12.72 -3.87
CA VAL A 164 -9.22 12.37 -5.31
C VAL A 164 -10.18 11.26 -5.76
N LEU A 165 -10.92 10.64 -4.83
CA LEU A 165 -11.89 9.58 -5.11
C LEU A 165 -13.35 10.06 -5.06
N ARG A 166 -13.58 11.33 -4.69
CA ARG A 166 -14.90 11.95 -4.51
C ARG A 166 -15.32 12.78 -5.72
#